data_AF-A0A0F9G9G7-F1
#
_entry.id   AF-A0A0F9G9G7-F1
#
_cell.length_a   1.000
_cell.length_b   1.000
_cell.length_c   1.000
_cell.angle_alpha   90.00
_cell.angle_beta   90.00
_cell.angle_gamma   90.00
#
_symmetry.space_group_name_H-M   'P 1'
#
loop_
_entity.id
_entity.type
_entity.pdbx_description
1 polymer ?
#
loop_
_entity_poly.entity_id
_entity_poly.type
_entity_poly.pdbx_seq_one_letter_code
_entity_poly.pdbx_strand_id
1 'polypeptide(L)'
;MKHYRTPGPEWCRRQWVSAEARALWAPRIQAITADWNAVECATVGACRQAAVLHVDPGQLAAFSAKVAERRLVLNVMAQVGAGPSYTSGTVAPDGGAFQYKVSIATSKAVSAQLASAWADKAQATVAELLGYPQCCAEFFAATWDEAEWHDTTWPMADGHQGADPHLAVADVNPGTNILLRWVGVRWFPHLPCSFECEHTAQ
;
A
#
# COMPACT_ATOMS: atom_id res chain seq x y z
N MET A 1 2.09 -8.85 15.50
CA MET A 1 0.98 -8.56 14.58
C MET A 1 -0.19 -9.47 14.92
N LYS A 2 -1.35 -8.92 15.31
CA LYS A 2 -2.55 -9.69 15.67
C LYS A 2 -3.27 -10.13 14.38
N HIS A 3 -3.47 -11.43 14.19
CA HIS A 3 -4.19 -11.97 13.05
C HIS A 3 -5.70 -12.00 13.33
N TYR A 4 -6.47 -11.14 12.67
CA TYR A 4 -7.93 -11.24 12.71
C TYR A 4 -8.41 -12.22 11.63
N ARG A 5 -9.12 -13.28 12.04
CA ARG A 5 -9.53 -14.43 11.21
C ARG A 5 -10.98 -14.37 10.70
N THR A 6 -11.73 -13.31 10.97
CA THR A 6 -13.15 -13.21 10.56
C THR A 6 -13.30 -12.36 9.30
N PRO A 7 -14.06 -12.81 8.27
CA PRO A 7 -14.55 -11.90 7.25
C PRO A 7 -15.27 -10.76 7.96
N GLY A 8 -14.92 -9.52 7.60
CA GLY A 8 -15.53 -8.34 8.20
C GLY A 8 -17.06 -8.42 8.12
N PRO A 9 -17.76 -7.86 9.12
CA PRO A 9 -19.22 -7.88 9.14
C PRO A 9 -19.80 -7.25 7.86
N GLU A 10 -21.06 -7.56 7.53
CA GLU A 10 -21.69 -7.18 6.26
C GLU A 10 -21.62 -5.67 5.97
N TRP A 11 -21.64 -4.83 7.01
CA TRP A 11 -21.52 -3.38 6.90
C TRP A 11 -20.11 -2.89 6.49
N CYS A 12 -19.09 -3.74 6.50
CA CYS A 12 -17.77 -3.45 5.94
C CYS A 12 -17.68 -3.77 4.44
N ARG A 13 -18.76 -4.22 3.79
CA ARG A 13 -18.78 -4.47 2.35
C ARG A 13 -18.95 -3.16 1.58
N ARG A 14 -18.34 -3.10 0.40
CA ARG A 14 -18.57 -1.99 -0.54
C ARG A 14 -20.06 -1.92 -0.89
N GLN A 15 -20.68 -0.78 -0.58
CA GLN A 15 -22.05 -0.48 -0.97
C GLN A 15 -22.06 0.60 -2.04
N TRP A 16 -23.07 0.54 -2.91
CA TRP A 16 -23.29 1.51 -3.98
C TRP A 16 -24.58 2.26 -3.70
N VAL A 17 -24.55 3.59 -3.85
CA VAL A 17 -25.73 4.43 -3.64
C VAL A 17 -26.85 4.15 -4.64
N SER A 18 -26.51 3.60 -5.81
CA SER A 18 -27.49 3.16 -6.82
C SER A 18 -26.90 2.11 -7.77
N ALA A 19 -27.76 1.47 -8.57
CA ALA A 19 -27.34 0.54 -9.61
C ALA A 19 -26.54 1.24 -10.72
N GLU A 20 -26.91 2.48 -11.04
CA GLU A 20 -26.22 3.33 -12.04
C GLU A 20 -24.81 3.68 -11.56
N ALA A 21 -24.66 4.06 -10.28
CA ALA A 21 -23.35 4.32 -9.70
C ALA A 21 -22.45 3.08 -9.75
N ARG A 22 -23.01 1.89 -9.45
CA ARG A 22 -22.28 0.62 -9.58
C ARG A 22 -21.86 0.36 -11.03
N ALA A 23 -22.77 0.51 -11.98
CA ALA A 23 -22.50 0.25 -13.40
C ALA A 23 -21.40 1.18 -13.94
N LEU A 24 -21.35 2.43 -13.45
CA LEU A 24 -20.35 3.40 -13.85
C LEU A 24 -18.98 3.18 -13.19
N TRP A 25 -18.95 3.03 -11.86
CA TRP A 25 -17.71 3.12 -11.08
C TRP A 25 -17.05 1.77 -10.80
N ALA A 26 -17.81 0.68 -10.65
CA ALA A 26 -17.23 -0.63 -10.41
C ALA A 26 -16.19 -1.05 -11.47
N PRO A 27 -16.47 -0.96 -12.79
CA PRO A 27 -15.48 -1.34 -13.80
C PRO A 27 -14.26 -0.42 -13.81
N ARG A 28 -14.43 0.87 -13.51
CA ARG A 28 -13.32 1.84 -13.44
C ARG A 28 -12.38 1.56 -12.28
N ILE A 29 -12.96 1.35 -11.09
CA ILE A 29 -12.19 0.97 -9.90
C ILE A 29 -11.45 -0.34 -10.15
N GLN A 30 -12.12 -1.33 -10.76
CA GLN A 30 -11.48 -2.60 -11.10
C GLN A 30 -10.30 -2.43 -12.05
N ALA A 31 -10.44 -1.59 -13.09
CA ALA A 31 -9.34 -1.28 -14.01
C ALA A 31 -8.16 -0.62 -13.29
N ILE A 32 -8.43 0.39 -12.45
CA ILE A 32 -7.39 1.07 -11.66
C ILE A 32 -6.66 0.07 -10.74
N THR A 33 -7.41 -0.80 -10.05
CA THR A 33 -6.80 -1.81 -9.17
C THR A 33 -5.97 -2.82 -9.96
N ALA A 34 -6.43 -3.25 -11.13
CA ALA A 34 -5.73 -4.22 -11.97
C ALA A 34 -4.40 -3.68 -12.51
N ASP A 35 -4.34 -2.38 -12.78
CA ASP A 35 -3.15 -1.74 -13.33
C ASP A 35 -2.12 -1.30 -12.27
N TRP A 36 -2.46 -1.41 -10.97
CA TRP A 36 -1.60 -0.94 -9.88
C TRP A 36 -0.17 -1.51 -9.94
N ASN A 37 -0.02 -2.82 -10.17
CA ASN A 37 1.30 -3.44 -10.28
C ASN A 37 2.10 -2.91 -11.48
N ALA A 38 1.44 -2.54 -12.57
CA ALA A 38 2.09 -1.96 -13.74
C ALA A 38 2.54 -0.52 -13.47
N VAL A 39 1.71 0.28 -12.79
CA VAL A 39 2.05 1.64 -12.34
C VAL A 39 3.25 1.58 -11.40
N GLU A 40 3.21 0.72 -10.39
CA GLU A 40 4.30 0.56 -9.43
C GLU A 40 5.60 0.10 -10.08
N CYS A 41 5.53 -0.77 -11.10
CA CYS A 41 6.70 -1.19 -11.87
C CYS A 41 7.26 -0.05 -12.72
N ALA A 42 6.42 0.86 -13.21
CA ALA A 42 6.86 2.00 -14.01
C ALA A 42 7.58 3.09 -13.22
N THR A 43 7.32 3.20 -11.91
CA THR A 43 7.96 4.20 -11.05
C THR A 43 9.36 3.79 -10.57
N VAL A 44 9.67 2.49 -10.56
CA VAL A 44 11.00 1.98 -10.18
C VAL A 44 12.03 2.33 -11.25
N GLY A 45 13.09 3.04 -10.86
CA GLY A 45 14.09 3.62 -11.75
C GLY A 45 13.73 4.99 -12.29
N ALA A 46 12.46 5.42 -12.19
CA ALA A 46 12.02 6.76 -12.58
C ALA A 46 12.05 7.74 -11.39
N CYS A 47 11.45 7.36 -10.26
CA CYS A 47 11.39 8.20 -9.06
C CYS A 47 11.73 7.47 -7.75
N ARG A 48 11.95 6.15 -7.79
CA ARG A 48 12.34 5.36 -6.61
C ARG A 48 13.21 4.16 -6.99
N GLN A 49 13.88 3.57 -6.00
CA GLN A 49 14.84 2.48 -6.25
C GLN A 49 14.21 1.09 -6.21
N ALA A 50 13.10 0.94 -5.48
CA ALA A 50 12.40 -0.32 -5.34
C ALA A 50 10.88 -0.14 -5.13
N ALA A 51 10.14 -1.24 -5.25
CA ALA A 51 8.74 -1.35 -4.87
C ALA A 51 8.46 -2.71 -4.22
N VAL A 52 7.40 -2.80 -3.42
CA VAL A 52 6.90 -4.06 -2.83
C VAL A 52 5.45 -4.26 -3.26
N LEU A 53 5.17 -5.43 -3.82
CA LEU A 53 3.92 -5.73 -4.51
C LEU A 53 3.37 -7.10 -4.10
N HIS A 54 2.09 -7.31 -4.38
CA HIS A 54 1.45 -8.62 -4.31
C HIS A 54 1.12 -9.11 -5.71
N VAL A 55 1.49 -10.35 -6.00
CA VAL A 55 1.30 -10.96 -7.31
C VAL A 55 0.61 -12.31 -7.14
N ASP A 56 -0.46 -12.52 -7.89
CA ASP A 56 -1.14 -13.80 -7.90
C ASP A 56 -0.23 -14.90 -8.46
N PRO A 57 -0.30 -16.15 -7.94
CA PRO A 57 0.59 -17.22 -8.38
C PRO A 57 0.53 -17.49 -9.89
N GLY A 58 -0.67 -17.45 -10.47
CA GLY A 58 -0.87 -17.61 -11.92
C GLY A 58 -0.33 -16.46 -12.77
N GLN A 59 0.00 -15.32 -12.17
CA GLN A 59 0.52 -14.14 -12.86
C GLN A 59 2.04 -13.96 -12.68
N LEU A 60 2.68 -14.71 -11.76
CA LEU A 60 4.08 -14.49 -11.40
C LEU A 60 5.04 -14.60 -12.59
N ALA A 61 4.86 -15.60 -13.45
CA ALA A 61 5.72 -15.79 -14.63
C ALA A 61 5.61 -14.62 -15.62
N ALA A 62 4.39 -14.21 -15.97
CA ALA A 62 4.14 -13.09 -16.86
C ALA A 62 4.64 -11.76 -16.26
N PHE A 63 4.44 -11.56 -14.95
CA PHE A 63 4.94 -10.39 -14.24
C PHE A 63 6.48 -10.36 -14.22
N SER A 64 7.13 -11.49 -13.95
CA SER A 64 8.59 -11.61 -13.96
C SER A 64 9.19 -11.26 -15.32
N ALA A 65 8.57 -11.70 -16.42
CA ALA A 65 8.98 -11.32 -17.78
C ALA A 65 8.93 -9.79 -17.99
N LYS A 66 7.83 -9.13 -17.59
CA LYS A 66 7.69 -7.66 -17.68
C LYS A 66 8.73 -6.91 -16.85
N VAL A 67 9.06 -7.41 -15.66
CA VAL A 67 10.10 -6.82 -14.80
C VAL A 67 11.48 -6.96 -15.46
N ALA A 68 11.76 -8.12 -16.06
CA ALA A 68 13.01 -8.37 -16.78
C ALA A 68 13.17 -7.51 -18.05
N GLU A 69 12.10 -7.28 -18.81
CA GLU A 69 12.08 -6.36 -19.97
C GLU A 69 12.52 -4.94 -19.58
N ARG A 70 12.18 -4.51 -18.37
CA ARG A 70 12.58 -3.22 -17.79
C ARG A 70 13.96 -3.25 -17.12
N ARG A 71 14.67 -4.38 -17.20
CA ARG A 71 15.99 -4.61 -16.56
C ARG A 71 15.95 -4.43 -15.03
N LEU A 72 14.80 -4.64 -14.43
CA LEU A 72 14.62 -4.64 -12.98
C LEU A 72 14.88 -6.05 -12.42
N VAL A 73 15.17 -6.11 -11.12
CA VAL A 73 15.37 -7.36 -10.38
C VAL A 73 14.10 -7.67 -9.60
N LEU A 74 13.53 -8.87 -9.80
CA LEU A 74 12.42 -9.39 -9.00
C LEU A 74 12.97 -10.30 -7.90
N ASN A 75 12.49 -10.12 -6.67
CA ASN A 75 12.73 -11.03 -5.55
C ASN A 75 11.42 -11.44 -4.89
N VAL A 76 11.21 -12.75 -4.68
CA VAL A 76 10.06 -13.25 -3.93
C VAL A 76 10.40 -13.21 -2.45
N MET A 77 9.67 -12.40 -1.68
CA MET A 77 9.96 -12.18 -0.25
C MET A 77 9.21 -13.16 0.64
N ALA A 78 7.93 -13.44 0.32
CA ALA A 78 7.08 -14.33 1.11
C ALA A 78 5.86 -14.80 0.31
N GLN A 79 5.21 -15.85 0.81
CA GLN A 79 3.82 -16.15 0.49
C GLN A 79 2.91 -15.55 1.56
N VAL A 80 1.82 -14.92 1.13
CA VAL A 80 0.84 -14.29 2.02
C VAL A 80 -0.56 -14.78 1.64
N GLY A 81 -1.46 -14.90 2.62
CA GLY A 81 -2.85 -15.23 2.36
C GLY A 81 -3.48 -14.20 1.41
N ALA A 82 -4.27 -14.67 0.45
CA ALA A 82 -4.99 -13.78 -0.45
C ALA A 82 -6.04 -13.00 0.36
N GLY A 83 -6.01 -11.68 0.23
CA GLY A 83 -6.94 -10.77 0.90
C GLY A 83 -7.61 -9.82 -0.09
N PRO A 84 -8.64 -9.06 0.35
CA PRO A 84 -9.16 -7.95 -0.43
C PRO A 84 -8.07 -6.90 -0.71
N SER A 85 -8.36 -5.95 -1.60
CA SER A 85 -7.39 -4.97 -2.14
C SER A 85 -6.55 -4.21 -1.12
N TYR A 86 -6.94 -4.17 0.16
CA TYR A 86 -6.13 -3.65 1.25
C TYR A 86 -6.41 -4.42 2.56
N THR A 87 -5.33 -4.84 3.23
CA THR A 87 -5.31 -5.30 4.62
C THR A 87 -4.19 -4.56 5.35
N SER A 88 -4.44 -4.10 6.58
CA SER A 88 -3.43 -3.42 7.41
C SER A 88 -2.32 -4.35 7.92
N GLY A 89 -2.40 -5.64 7.60
CA GLY A 89 -1.42 -6.65 8.00
C GLY A 89 -1.30 -7.78 7.00
N THR A 90 -0.21 -8.54 7.12
CA THR A 90 0.01 -9.77 6.36
C THR A 90 -0.80 -10.90 6.97
N VAL A 91 -1.66 -11.53 6.17
CA VAL A 91 -2.38 -12.75 6.55
C VAL A 91 -1.48 -13.94 6.21
N ALA A 92 -1.36 -14.91 7.12
CA ALA A 92 -0.62 -16.14 6.81
C ALA A 92 -1.41 -16.99 5.80
N PRO A 93 -0.74 -17.67 4.85
CA PRO A 93 -1.42 -18.62 3.97
C PRO A 93 -1.92 -19.82 4.77
N ASP A 94 -3.24 -20.02 4.81
CA ASP A 94 -3.94 -21.09 5.54
C ASP A 94 -4.51 -22.13 4.57
N GLY A 95 -3.66 -22.78 3.78
CA GLY A 95 -4.08 -23.82 2.81
C GLY A 95 -5.02 -23.37 1.68
N GLY A 96 -5.45 -22.09 1.68
CA GLY A 96 -6.32 -21.46 0.70
C GLY A 96 -5.57 -20.62 -0.33
N ALA A 97 -6.29 -19.71 -0.98
CA ALA A 97 -5.70 -18.79 -1.95
C ALA A 97 -4.58 -17.95 -1.30
N PHE A 98 -3.47 -17.79 -2.01
CA PHE A 98 -2.31 -17.03 -1.57
C PHE A 98 -1.82 -16.10 -2.69
N GLN A 99 -1.02 -15.11 -2.32
CA GLN A 99 -0.29 -14.24 -3.21
C GLN A 99 1.20 -14.27 -2.86
N TYR A 100 2.04 -14.01 -3.85
CA TYR A 100 3.46 -13.75 -3.61
C TYR A 100 3.63 -12.29 -3.23
N LYS A 101 4.23 -12.04 -2.07
CA LYS A 101 4.81 -10.75 -1.76
C LYS A 101 6.18 -10.68 -2.43
N VAL A 102 6.32 -9.77 -3.38
CA VAL A 102 7.54 -9.60 -4.16
C VAL A 102 8.11 -8.21 -3.95
N SER A 103 9.43 -8.07 -4.06
CA SER A 103 10.06 -6.78 -4.32
C SER A 103 10.55 -6.72 -5.75
N ILE A 104 10.54 -5.52 -6.32
CA ILE A 104 11.22 -5.18 -7.55
C ILE A 104 12.22 -4.06 -7.27
N ALA A 105 13.40 -4.11 -7.89
CA ALA A 105 14.49 -3.16 -7.62
C ALA A 105 15.30 -2.82 -8.87
N THR A 106 15.93 -1.65 -8.88
CA THR A 106 16.81 -1.20 -9.99
C THR A 106 18.08 -2.03 -10.14
N SER A 107 18.50 -2.75 -9.10
CA SER A 107 19.70 -3.60 -9.14
C SER A 107 19.65 -4.73 -8.11
N LYS A 108 20.56 -5.71 -8.25
CA LYS A 108 20.73 -6.78 -7.27
C LYS A 108 21.16 -6.26 -5.90
N ALA A 109 21.99 -5.21 -5.88
CA ALA A 109 22.44 -4.58 -4.64
C ALA A 109 21.28 -3.93 -3.88
N VAL A 110 20.46 -3.14 -4.58
CA VAL A 110 19.24 -2.52 -4.01
C VAL A 110 18.26 -3.60 -3.54
N SER A 111 18.07 -4.67 -4.32
CA SER A 111 17.23 -5.80 -3.90
C SER A 111 17.72 -6.46 -2.61
N ALA A 112 19.03 -6.67 -2.47
CA ALA A 112 19.62 -7.26 -1.26
C ALA A 112 19.51 -6.31 -0.05
N GLN A 113 19.74 -5.01 -0.26
CA GLN A 113 19.58 -3.99 0.77
C GLN A 113 18.14 -3.92 1.28
N LEU A 114 17.16 -3.92 0.37
CA LEU A 114 15.74 -3.92 0.74
C LEU A 114 15.38 -5.19 1.52
N ALA A 115 15.89 -6.37 1.09
CA ALA A 115 15.62 -7.62 1.78
C ALA A 115 16.19 -7.62 3.21
N SER A 116 17.42 -7.13 3.40
CA SER A 116 18.03 -6.99 4.73
C SER A 116 17.24 -6.00 5.60
N ALA A 117 16.98 -4.79 5.08
CA ALA A 117 16.23 -3.77 5.81
C ALA A 117 14.83 -4.26 6.21
N TRP A 118 14.18 -5.04 5.35
CA TRP A 118 12.89 -5.66 5.65
C TRP A 118 12.99 -6.69 6.78
N ALA A 119 14.00 -7.56 6.75
CA ALA A 119 14.24 -8.57 7.79
C ALA A 119 14.56 -7.94 9.15
N ASP A 120 15.38 -6.89 9.14
CA ASP A 120 15.83 -6.15 10.32
C ASP A 120 14.79 -5.14 10.84
N LYS A 121 13.66 -4.99 10.13
CA LYS A 121 12.61 -3.99 10.39
C LYS A 121 13.15 -2.55 10.42
N ALA A 122 14.15 -2.25 9.60
CA ALA A 122 14.72 -0.92 9.45
C ALA A 122 13.79 -0.02 8.60
N GLN A 123 12.70 0.46 9.21
CA GLN A 123 11.62 1.17 8.50
C GLN A 123 12.11 2.40 7.73
N ALA A 124 13.04 3.17 8.29
CA ALA A 124 13.62 4.34 7.63
C ALA A 124 14.31 3.95 6.31
N THR A 125 15.14 2.89 6.33
CA THR A 125 15.81 2.39 5.13
C THR A 125 14.82 1.81 4.13
N VAL A 126 13.79 1.09 4.60
CA VAL A 126 12.72 0.59 3.72
C VAL A 126 12.02 1.78 3.03
N ALA A 127 11.62 2.80 3.78
CA ALA A 127 10.94 3.97 3.24
C ALA A 127 11.79 4.72 2.19
N GLU A 128 13.08 4.92 2.47
CA GLU A 128 14.02 5.56 1.54
C GLU A 128 14.12 4.79 0.21
N LEU A 129 14.29 3.46 0.26
CA LEU A 129 14.41 2.62 -0.94
C LEU A 129 13.13 2.62 -1.77
N LEU A 130 11.97 2.72 -1.11
CA LEU A 130 10.66 2.79 -1.75
C LEU A 130 10.28 4.21 -2.20
N GLY A 131 11.13 5.20 -1.94
CA GLY A 131 10.95 6.60 -2.36
C GLY A 131 9.86 7.33 -1.60
N TYR A 132 9.62 6.97 -0.33
CA TYR A 132 8.59 7.63 0.48
C TYR A 132 9.11 8.97 1.01
N PRO A 133 8.26 10.01 1.09
CA PRO A 133 8.66 11.26 1.74
C PRO A 133 9.08 11.05 3.19
N GLN A 134 10.15 11.73 3.62
CA GLN A 134 10.68 11.60 4.98
C GLN A 134 9.61 11.85 6.05
N CYS A 135 8.82 12.92 5.90
CA CYS A 135 7.74 13.24 6.83
C CYS A 135 6.69 12.12 6.95
N CYS A 136 6.41 11.37 5.87
CA CYS A 136 5.48 10.25 5.87
C CYS A 136 6.07 9.01 6.53
N ALA A 137 7.38 8.77 6.34
CA ALA A 137 8.09 7.69 6.98
C ALA A 137 8.18 7.88 8.51
N GLU A 138 8.52 9.08 8.95
CA GLU A 138 8.56 9.47 10.37
C GLU A 138 7.19 9.37 11.01
N PHE A 139 6.15 9.91 10.34
CA PHE A 139 4.77 9.77 10.75
C PHE A 139 4.35 8.30 10.93
N PHE A 140 4.71 7.45 9.96
CA PHE A 140 4.37 6.03 10.01
C PHE A 140 5.01 5.35 11.21
N ALA A 141 6.30 5.59 11.47
CA ALA A 141 7.00 5.05 12.64
C ALA A 141 6.36 5.52 13.95
N ALA A 142 6.12 6.83 14.10
CA ALA A 142 5.49 7.38 15.30
C ALA A 142 4.08 6.83 15.53
N THR A 143 3.29 6.67 14.45
CA THR A 143 1.90 6.23 14.56
C THR A 143 1.77 4.73 14.86
N TRP A 144 2.52 3.89 14.14
CA TRP A 144 2.39 2.44 14.25
C TRP A 144 3.28 1.82 15.32
N ASP A 145 4.52 2.27 15.43
CA ASP A 145 5.50 1.63 16.31
C ASP A 145 5.48 2.23 17.72
N GLU A 146 5.32 3.56 17.84
CA GLU A 146 5.37 4.24 19.15
C GLU A 146 4.00 4.36 19.79
N ALA A 147 2.99 4.83 19.04
CA ALA A 147 1.64 5.07 19.55
C ALA A 147 0.69 3.86 19.36
N GLU A 148 1.18 2.76 18.78
CA GLU A 148 0.46 1.49 18.58
C GLU A 148 -0.91 1.62 17.88
N TRP A 149 -1.11 2.66 17.07
CA TRP A 149 -2.34 2.80 16.31
C TRP A 149 -2.49 1.67 15.28
N HIS A 150 -3.73 1.25 15.04
CA HIS A 150 -4.06 0.24 14.04
C HIS A 150 -4.51 0.82 12.70
N ASP A 151 -4.67 2.13 12.64
CA ASP A 151 -5.04 2.89 11.45
C ASP A 151 -4.54 4.33 11.57
N THR A 152 -4.09 4.90 10.46
CA THR A 152 -3.49 6.24 10.41
C THR A 152 -4.50 7.36 10.13
N THR A 153 -5.76 7.03 9.82
CA THR A 153 -6.76 8.03 9.38
C THR A 153 -6.97 9.10 10.45
N TRP A 154 -7.09 8.70 11.72
CA TRP A 154 -7.28 9.66 12.81
C TRP A 154 -6.02 10.52 13.04
N PRO A 155 -4.82 9.94 13.23
CA PRO A 155 -3.58 10.74 13.33
C PRO A 155 -3.32 11.66 12.12
N MET A 156 -3.69 11.25 10.90
CA MET A 156 -3.56 12.07 9.70
C MET A 156 -4.51 13.27 9.69
N ALA A 157 -5.71 13.11 10.24
CA ALA A 157 -6.67 14.21 10.32
C ALA A 157 -6.23 15.21 11.40
N ASP A 158 -5.90 14.70 12.58
CA ASP A 158 -5.66 15.47 13.81
C ASP A 158 -4.29 16.14 13.87
N GLY A 159 -3.39 15.84 12.91
CA GLY A 159 -2.03 16.37 12.90
C GLY A 159 -1.27 16.06 14.19
N HIS A 160 -1.61 14.94 14.84
CA HIS A 160 -1.11 14.52 16.16
C HIS A 160 -1.47 15.41 17.37
N GLN A 161 -2.52 16.23 17.30
CA GLN A 161 -2.84 17.15 18.41
C GLN A 161 -3.72 16.54 19.52
N GLY A 162 -4.33 15.39 19.29
CA GLY A 162 -5.03 14.56 20.26
C GLY A 162 -6.29 15.18 20.85
N ALA A 163 -6.87 16.22 20.25
CA ALA A 163 -7.68 17.17 21.01
C ALA A 163 -9.18 17.22 20.66
N ASP A 164 -9.61 16.85 19.46
CA ASP A 164 -11.01 17.07 19.03
C ASP A 164 -11.74 15.82 18.51
N PRO A 165 -12.78 15.29 19.21
CA PRO A 165 -13.62 14.21 18.71
C PRO A 165 -14.49 14.60 17.49
N HIS A 166 -14.57 15.88 17.14
CA HIS A 166 -15.34 16.44 16.03
C HIS A 166 -14.47 17.14 14.99
N LEU A 167 -13.29 16.59 14.75
CA LEU A 167 -12.37 17.13 13.78
C LEU A 167 -12.93 17.06 12.35
N ALA A 168 -13.12 18.22 11.74
CA ALA A 168 -13.49 18.36 10.33
C ALA A 168 -12.25 18.70 9.50
N VAL A 169 -11.88 17.81 8.57
CA VAL A 169 -10.87 18.12 7.55
C VAL A 169 -11.57 18.83 6.40
N ALA A 170 -11.43 20.16 6.35
CA ALA A 170 -12.17 20.99 5.42
C ALA A 170 -11.71 20.82 3.96
N ASP A 171 -10.40 20.70 3.74
CA ASP A 171 -9.78 20.72 2.40
C ASP A 171 -8.91 19.47 2.16
N VAL A 172 -9.55 18.32 1.93
CA VAL A 172 -8.84 17.09 1.59
C VAL A 172 -8.32 17.16 0.14
N ASN A 173 -7.00 17.08 -0.04
CA ASN A 173 -6.44 16.87 -1.37
C ASN A 173 -6.83 15.46 -1.87
N PRO A 174 -7.48 15.31 -3.05
CA PRO A 174 -7.89 14.00 -3.55
C PRO A 174 -6.74 12.99 -3.69
N GLY A 175 -5.51 13.46 -3.95
CA GLY A 175 -4.32 12.61 -4.08
C GLY A 175 -3.87 12.00 -2.76
N THR A 176 -4.03 12.70 -1.64
CA THR A 176 -3.67 12.24 -0.29
C THR A 176 -4.82 11.54 0.43
N ASN A 177 -6.00 11.44 -0.19
CA ASN A 177 -7.15 10.75 0.38
C ASN A 177 -6.95 9.23 0.41
N ILE A 178 -6.39 8.73 1.53
CA ILE A 178 -6.14 7.31 1.74
C ILE A 178 -7.41 6.47 1.82
N LEU A 179 -8.58 7.06 2.05
CA LEU A 179 -9.82 6.29 2.23
C LEU A 179 -10.22 5.54 0.96
N LEU A 180 -9.77 6.00 -0.20
CA LEU A 180 -10.00 5.32 -1.49
C LEU A 180 -9.30 3.94 -1.57
N ARG A 181 -8.27 3.68 -0.75
CA ARG A 181 -7.58 2.38 -0.73
C ARG A 181 -8.51 1.23 -0.34
N TRP A 182 -9.53 1.52 0.48
CA TRP A 182 -10.53 0.56 0.93
C TRP A 182 -11.44 0.08 -0.20
N VAL A 183 -11.56 0.86 -1.28
CA VAL A 183 -12.27 0.45 -2.49
C VAL A 183 -11.35 -0.08 -3.58
N GLY A 184 -10.03 -0.04 -3.37
CA GLY A 184 -9.00 -0.56 -4.29
C GLY A 184 -8.31 0.51 -5.12
N VAL A 185 -8.58 1.79 -4.88
CA VAL A 185 -7.93 2.91 -5.57
C VAL A 185 -6.79 3.44 -4.71
N ARG A 186 -5.58 3.49 -5.28
CA ARG A 186 -4.39 4.00 -4.62
C ARG A 186 -3.73 5.02 -5.53
N TRP A 187 -3.40 6.18 -4.98
CA TRP A 187 -2.61 7.20 -5.68
C TRP A 187 -1.12 7.01 -5.43
N PHE A 188 -0.76 6.63 -4.20
CA PHE A 188 0.61 6.50 -3.73
C PHE A 188 0.85 5.15 -3.05
N PRO A 189 2.10 4.66 -3.05
CA PRO A 189 2.48 3.40 -2.41
C PRO A 189 2.59 3.49 -0.87
N HIS A 190 2.62 4.70 -0.31
CA HIS A 190 2.76 4.95 1.13
C HIS A 190 1.49 5.55 1.75
N LEU A 191 1.51 5.68 3.08
CA LEU A 191 0.48 6.40 3.83
C LEU A 191 0.98 7.83 4.07
N PRO A 192 0.29 8.87 3.56
CA PRO A 192 0.65 10.26 3.82
C PRO A 192 0.60 10.58 5.32
N CYS A 193 1.39 11.55 5.77
CA CYS A 193 1.32 12.02 7.16
C CYS A 193 0.10 12.89 7.47
N SER A 194 -0.57 13.41 6.45
CA SER A 194 -1.82 14.17 6.57
C SER A 194 -2.63 14.15 5.28
N PHE A 195 -3.91 14.53 5.35
CA PHE A 195 -4.75 14.75 4.17
C PHE A 195 -4.32 15.94 3.31
N GLU A 196 -3.31 16.70 3.73
CA GLU A 196 -2.80 17.90 3.05
C GLU A 196 -1.29 17.79 2.77
N CYS A 197 -0.71 16.58 2.88
CA CYS A 197 0.73 16.38 2.75
C CYS A 197 1.26 16.81 1.36
N GLU A 198 1.91 17.97 1.30
CA GLU A 198 2.45 18.53 0.05
C GLU A 198 3.51 17.63 -0.59
N HIS A 199 4.35 16.97 0.20
CA HIS A 199 5.37 16.06 -0.31
C HIS A 199 4.80 14.79 -0.95
N THR A 200 3.55 14.46 -0.64
CA THR A 200 2.83 13.39 -1.34
C THR A 200 2.10 13.94 -2.55
N ALA A 201 1.64 15.19 -2.53
CA ALA A 201 0.88 15.80 -3.62
C ALA A 201 1.72 16.28 -4.82
N GLN A 202 3.05 16.15 -4.77
CA GLN A 202 4.01 16.52 -5.82
C GLN A 202 4.31 15.36 -6.77
#